data_AF-A0A7K1C529-F1
#
_entry.id   AF-A0A7K1C529-F1
#
_cell.length_a   1.000
_cell.length_b   1.000
_cell.length_c   1.000
_cell.angle_alpha   90.00
_cell.angle_beta   90.00
_cell.angle_gamma   90.00
#
_symmetry.space_group_name_H-M   'P 1'
#
loop_
_entity.id
_entity.type
_entity.pdbx_description
1 polymer ?
#
loop_
_entity_poly.entity_id
_entity_poly.type
_entity_poly.pdbx_seq_one_letter_code
_entity_poly.pdbx_strand_id
1 'polypeptide(L)'
;IDLESCLHVGIRGPLYSTDDLSEDRRLGFAILNSTDADSLGIEGMITAMLKRVGDRPTYVSIDIDVLDPAFAPGTGTPEAGGLSSRELLRMVRALDATNLIGADIVEVSPAYDHAQITGIAAAHLAYELITVMARRT
;
A
#
# COMPACT_ATOMS: atom_id res chain seq x y z
N ILE A 1 6.02 13.89 10.88
CA ILE A 1 5.61 12.47 10.73
C ILE A 1 5.63 11.86 12.14
N ASP A 2 4.56 11.19 12.56
CA ASP A 2 4.47 10.53 13.87
C ASP A 2 5.15 9.15 13.79
N LEU A 3 6.26 8.98 14.51
CA LEU A 3 7.08 7.77 14.48
C LEU A 3 6.37 6.54 15.10
N GLU A 4 5.24 6.74 15.79
CA GLU A 4 4.48 5.66 16.44
C GLU A 4 3.25 5.21 15.65
N SER A 5 2.93 5.87 14.53
CA SER A 5 1.76 5.51 13.71
C SER A 5 2.09 5.36 12.23
N CYS A 6 3.38 5.35 11.90
CA CYS A 6 3.86 5.11 10.55
C CYS A 6 4.10 3.62 10.28
N LEU A 7 3.74 3.20 9.07
CA LEU A 7 4.01 1.86 8.57
C LEU A 7 4.14 1.82 7.04
N HIS A 8 4.95 0.88 6.56
CA HIS A 8 5.00 0.45 5.17
C HIS A 8 4.35 -0.93 5.04
N VAL A 9 3.62 -1.14 3.95
CA VAL A 9 2.88 -2.39 3.69
C VAL A 9 3.22 -2.87 2.29
N GLY A 10 3.54 -4.15 2.15
CA GLY A 10 3.90 -4.77 0.87
C GLY A 10 5.36 -4.57 0.45
N ILE A 11 6.24 -4.24 1.41
CA ILE A 11 7.69 -4.19 1.17
C ILE A 11 8.17 -5.57 0.73
N ARG A 12 8.98 -5.59 -0.33
CA ARG A 12 9.66 -6.77 -0.87
C ARG A 12 10.92 -6.35 -1.62
N GLY A 13 11.57 -7.32 -2.26
CA GLY A 13 12.75 -7.09 -3.08
C GLY A 13 14.07 -7.36 -2.37
N PRO A 14 15.16 -7.50 -3.12
CA PRO A 14 16.50 -7.52 -2.55
C PRO A 14 16.80 -6.15 -1.96
N LEU A 15 17.16 -6.11 -0.68
CA LEU A 15 17.64 -4.89 -0.05
C LEU A 15 18.95 -4.47 -0.72
N TYR A 16 19.08 -3.17 -1.04
CA TYR A 16 20.33 -2.63 -1.59
C TYR A 16 21.42 -2.61 -0.52
N SER A 17 21.03 -2.46 0.74
CA SER A 17 21.89 -2.65 1.90
C SER A 17 21.09 -3.14 3.13
N THR A 18 21.76 -3.74 4.10
CA THR A 18 21.13 -4.01 5.41
C THR A 18 20.74 -2.72 6.15
N ASP A 19 21.31 -1.59 5.74
CA ASP A 19 21.08 -0.30 6.39
C ASP A 19 19.68 0.23 6.05
N ASP A 20 19.09 -0.15 4.92
CA ASP A 20 17.73 0.25 4.49
C ASP A 20 16.67 -0.14 5.54
N LEU A 21 16.76 -1.35 6.09
CA LEU A 21 15.87 -1.80 7.17
C LEU A 21 16.13 -1.09 8.50
N SER A 22 17.38 -0.70 8.74
CA SER A 22 17.79 -0.02 9.98
C SER A 22 17.31 1.44 9.98
N GLU A 23 17.28 2.08 8.82
CA GLU A 23 16.79 3.44 8.63
C GLU A 23 15.26 3.51 8.74
N ASP A 24 14.52 2.56 8.16
CA ASP A 24 13.06 2.48 8.33
C ASP A 24 12.67 2.32 9.80
N ARG A 25 13.38 1.45 10.54
CA ARG A 25 13.18 1.29 11.99
C ARG A 25 13.57 2.56 12.75
N ARG A 26 14.62 3.26 12.34
CA ARG A 26 15.07 4.52 12.96
C ARG A 26 14.05 5.65 12.76
N LEU A 27 13.34 5.63 11.65
CA LEU A 27 12.24 6.54 11.32
C LEU A 27 10.88 6.07 11.89
N GLY A 28 10.85 4.98 12.66
CA GLY A 28 9.65 4.49 13.36
C GLY A 28 8.64 3.79 12.45
N PHE A 29 8.98 3.45 11.21
CA PHE A 29 8.08 2.68 10.36
C PHE A 29 7.99 1.24 10.85
N ALA A 30 6.77 0.80 11.14
CA ALA A 30 6.49 -0.63 11.18
C ALA A 30 6.48 -1.15 9.73
N ILE A 31 6.95 -2.38 9.51
CA ILE A 31 6.97 -2.98 8.17
C ILE A 31 6.07 -4.22 8.18
N LEU A 32 5.12 -4.25 7.24
CA LEU A 32 4.41 -5.46 6.84
C LEU A 32 4.91 -5.84 5.45
N ASN A 33 5.64 -6.95 5.36
CA ASN A 33 6.21 -7.44 4.10
C ASN A 33 5.13 -8.09 3.24
N SER A 34 5.35 -8.21 1.94
CA SER A 34 4.43 -8.96 1.06
C SER A 34 4.28 -10.43 1.49
N THR A 35 5.34 -11.04 2.03
CA THR A 35 5.30 -12.41 2.56
C THR A 35 4.45 -12.56 3.82
N ASP A 36 4.10 -11.46 4.50
CA ASP A 36 3.18 -11.52 5.63
C ASP A 36 1.75 -11.85 5.17
N ALA A 37 1.44 -11.67 3.88
CA ALA A 37 0.20 -12.16 3.29
C ALA A 37 0.09 -13.69 3.37
N ASP A 38 1.20 -14.42 3.29
CA ASP A 38 1.20 -15.89 3.37
C ASP A 38 0.97 -16.39 4.80
N SER A 39 1.55 -15.70 5.79
CA SER A 39 1.54 -16.15 7.18
C SER A 39 0.36 -15.59 7.98
N LEU A 40 0.00 -14.32 7.77
CA LEU A 40 -1.08 -13.63 8.47
C LEU A 40 -2.39 -13.61 7.66
N GLY A 41 -2.30 -13.78 6.34
CA GLY A 41 -3.38 -13.44 5.43
C GLY A 41 -3.62 -11.92 5.37
N ILE A 42 -4.37 -11.51 4.34
CA ILE A 42 -4.73 -10.09 4.17
C ILE A 42 -5.50 -9.52 5.37
N GLU A 43 -6.33 -10.33 6.03
CA GLU A 43 -7.06 -9.88 7.23
C GLU A 43 -6.14 -9.62 8.41
N GLY A 44 -5.10 -10.44 8.60
CA GLY A 44 -4.12 -10.22 9.65
C GLY A 44 -3.31 -8.95 9.40
N MET A 45 -2.93 -8.71 8.14
CA MET A 45 -2.25 -7.47 7.73
C MET A 45 -3.14 -6.23 7.93
N ILE A 46 -4.42 -6.28 7.53
CA ILE A 46 -5.38 -5.20 7.78
C ILE A 46 -5.51 -4.92 9.27
N THR A 47 -5.65 -5.96 10.08
CA THR A 47 -5.73 -5.82 11.55
C THR A 47 -4.49 -5.13 12.11
N ALA A 48 -3.30 -5.53 11.66
CA ALA A 48 -2.04 -4.92 12.08
C ALA A 48 -1.94 -3.45 11.64
N MET A 49 -2.33 -3.14 10.40
CA MET A 49 -2.39 -1.78 9.86
C MET A 49 -3.31 -0.89 10.69
N LEU A 50 -4.57 -1.29 10.88
CA LEU A 50 -5.56 -0.53 11.64
C LEU A 50 -5.14 -0.31 13.09
N LYS A 51 -4.56 -1.33 13.73
CA LYS A 51 -4.02 -1.22 15.09
C LYS A 51 -2.88 -0.21 15.19
N ARG A 52 -2.00 -0.16 14.18
CA ARG A 52 -0.84 0.75 14.16
C ARG A 52 -1.27 2.21 14.03
N VAL A 53 -2.20 2.51 13.13
CA VAL A 53 -2.65 3.90 12.89
C VAL A 53 -3.62 4.38 13.98
N GLY A 54 -4.54 3.52 14.42
CA GLY A 54 -5.60 3.88 15.38
C GLY A 54 -6.50 4.99 14.85
N ASP A 55 -6.98 5.85 15.75
CA ASP A 55 -7.92 6.95 15.42
C ASP A 55 -7.23 8.24 14.93
N ARG A 56 -5.90 8.21 14.74
CA ARG A 56 -5.13 9.39 14.34
C ARG A 56 -5.47 9.84 12.92
N PRO A 57 -5.36 11.14 12.61
CA PRO A 57 -5.38 11.62 11.23
C PRO A 57 -4.35 10.86 10.39
N THR A 58 -4.83 10.14 9.38
CA THR A 58 -4.07 9.18 8.60
C THR A 58 -3.99 9.67 7.16
N TYR A 59 -2.78 9.67 6.59
CA TYR A 59 -2.55 9.88 5.17
C TYR A 59 -2.08 8.57 4.54
N VAL A 60 -2.56 8.24 3.36
CA VAL A 60 -2.16 7.01 2.65
C VAL A 60 -1.57 7.35 1.30
N SER A 61 -0.30 7.01 1.11
CA SER A 61 0.34 7.04 -0.21
C SER A 61 0.38 5.63 -0.77
N ILE A 62 -0.16 5.42 -1.97
CA ILE A 62 -0.16 4.13 -2.64
C ILE A 62 0.80 4.19 -3.82
N ASP A 63 1.97 3.58 -3.65
CA ASP A 63 2.82 3.21 -4.78
C ASP A 63 2.19 2.02 -5.51
N ILE A 64 1.92 2.17 -6.82
CA ILE A 64 1.27 1.11 -7.60
C ILE A 64 2.17 -0.13 -7.75
N ASP A 65 3.49 0.02 -7.56
CA ASP A 65 4.43 -1.09 -7.60
C ASP A 65 4.33 -2.02 -6.38
N VAL A 66 3.50 -1.70 -5.38
CA VAL A 66 3.12 -2.66 -4.32
C VAL A 66 2.39 -3.89 -4.90
N LEU A 67 1.75 -3.73 -6.06
CA LEU A 67 1.11 -4.82 -6.78
C LEU A 67 2.15 -5.66 -7.51
N ASP A 68 1.88 -6.96 -7.62
CA ASP A 68 2.68 -7.84 -8.48
C ASP A 68 2.63 -7.33 -9.94
N PRO A 69 3.71 -7.45 -10.73
CA PRO A 69 3.74 -7.04 -12.12
C PRO A 69 2.66 -7.71 -13.00
N ALA A 70 2.09 -8.85 -12.57
CA ALA A 70 0.91 -9.44 -13.20
C ALA A 70 -0.33 -8.52 -13.16
N PHE A 71 -0.37 -7.57 -12.23
CA PHE A 71 -1.48 -6.65 -11.97
C PHE A 71 -1.12 -5.17 -12.15
N ALA A 72 0.16 -4.82 -12.13
CA ALA A 72 0.66 -3.46 -12.37
C ALA A 72 1.97 -3.49 -13.19
N PRO A 73 1.94 -3.92 -14.46
CA PRO A 73 3.15 -3.96 -15.30
C PRO A 73 3.71 -2.56 -15.65
N GLY A 74 2.88 -1.53 -15.55
CA GLY A 74 3.18 -0.15 -15.95
C GLY A 74 3.74 0.68 -14.81
N THR A 75 4.90 0.31 -14.27
CA THR A 75 5.66 1.06 -13.25
C THR A 75 7.16 1.05 -13.56
N GLY A 76 7.93 1.96 -12.98
CA GLY A 76 9.38 2.07 -13.20
C GLY A 76 10.21 0.96 -12.54
N THR A 77 9.75 0.44 -11.41
CA THR A 77 10.50 -0.47 -10.52
C THR A 77 9.70 -1.74 -10.17
N PRO A 78 9.30 -2.57 -11.16
CA PRO A 78 8.48 -3.75 -10.90
C PRO A 78 9.24 -4.81 -10.10
N GLU A 79 8.64 -5.32 -9.02
CA GLU A 79 9.16 -6.44 -8.24
C GLU A 79 8.19 -7.62 -8.15
N ALA A 80 8.63 -8.83 -8.46
CA ALA A 80 7.77 -10.02 -8.38
C ALA A 80 7.42 -10.41 -6.94
N GLY A 81 6.28 -11.09 -6.75
CA GLY A 81 5.79 -11.51 -5.43
C GLY A 81 5.04 -10.42 -4.69
N GLY A 82 4.38 -9.51 -5.42
CA GLY A 82 3.59 -8.43 -4.86
C GLY A 82 2.16 -8.84 -4.51
N LEU A 83 1.37 -7.86 -4.04
CA LEU A 83 -0.05 -8.08 -3.79
C LEU A 83 -0.83 -8.22 -5.10
N SER A 84 -1.95 -8.94 -5.06
CA SER A 84 -2.93 -8.88 -6.15
C SER A 84 -3.82 -7.64 -6.04
N SER A 85 -4.39 -7.17 -7.16
CA SER A 85 -5.31 -6.02 -7.15
C SER A 85 -6.47 -6.21 -6.17
N ARG A 86 -6.98 -7.44 -6.05
CA ARG A 86 -8.09 -7.78 -5.15
C ARG A 86 -7.71 -7.58 -3.68
N GLU A 87 -6.47 -7.88 -3.32
CA GLU A 87 -5.99 -7.79 -1.93
C GLU A 87 -5.75 -6.33 -1.54
N LEU A 88 -5.11 -5.56 -2.43
CA LEU A 88 -4.92 -4.13 -2.21
C LEU A 88 -6.26 -3.38 -2.12
N LEU A 89 -7.22 -3.66 -3.00
CA LEU A 89 -8.56 -3.06 -2.92
C LEU A 89 -9.26 -3.41 -1.59
N ARG A 90 -9.07 -4.62 -1.06
CA ARG A 90 -9.62 -5.01 0.24
C ARG A 90 -8.97 -4.22 1.38
N MET A 91 -7.66 -4.01 1.32
CA MET A 91 -6.92 -3.20 2.29
C MET A 91 -7.38 -1.73 2.26
N VAL A 92 -7.52 -1.14 1.07
CA VAL A 92 -8.00 0.25 0.90
C VAL A 92 -9.40 0.42 1.46
N ARG A 93 -10.32 -0.52 1.19
CA ARG A 93 -11.68 -0.50 1.76
C ARG A 93 -11.70 -0.53 3.29
N ALA A 94 -10.76 -1.24 3.91
CA ALA A 94 -10.67 -1.31 5.36
C ALA A 94 -10.29 0.03 6.01
N LEU A 95 -9.74 0.99 5.24
CA LEU A 95 -9.44 2.33 5.72
C LEU A 95 -10.68 3.13 6.11
N ASP A 96 -11.91 2.68 5.79
CA ASP A 96 -13.18 3.23 6.31
C ASP A 96 -13.16 3.33 7.85
N ALA A 97 -12.45 2.41 8.52
CA ALA A 97 -12.26 2.40 9.96
C ALA A 97 -11.25 3.45 10.48
N THR A 98 -10.53 4.17 9.61
CA THR A 98 -9.45 5.10 9.98
C THR A 98 -9.80 6.56 9.69
N ASN A 99 -9.22 7.51 10.43
CA ASN A 99 -9.36 8.93 10.13
C ASN A 99 -8.54 9.39 8.92
N LEU A 100 -8.92 8.90 7.74
CA LEU A 100 -8.27 9.20 6.47
C LEU A 100 -8.50 10.67 6.07
N ILE A 101 -7.43 11.47 6.10
CA ILE A 101 -7.45 12.92 5.80
C ILE A 101 -6.92 13.25 4.40
N GLY A 102 -6.34 12.29 3.70
CA GLY A 102 -5.81 12.45 2.36
C GLY A 102 -5.15 11.19 1.84
N ALA A 103 -5.01 11.11 0.52
CA ALA A 103 -4.29 10.03 -0.13
C ALA A 103 -3.74 10.45 -1.49
N ASP A 104 -2.75 9.72 -1.98
CA ASP A 104 -2.26 9.79 -3.36
C ASP A 104 -2.01 8.38 -3.94
N ILE A 105 -1.91 8.32 -5.27
CA ILE A 105 -1.51 7.14 -6.03
C ILE A 105 -0.36 7.57 -6.92
N VAL A 106 0.78 6.88 -6.82
CA VAL A 106 2.03 7.25 -7.48
C VAL A 106 2.57 6.10 -8.35
N GLU A 107 3.62 6.40 -9.11
CA GLU A 107 4.38 5.46 -9.96
C GLU A 107 3.62 4.74 -11.09
N VAL A 108 2.42 5.20 -11.43
CA VAL A 108 1.76 4.77 -12.68
C VAL A 108 2.55 5.32 -13.88
N SER A 109 3.09 4.42 -14.68
CA SER A 109 3.86 4.72 -15.89
C SER A 109 3.17 4.19 -17.15
N PRO A 110 2.38 5.04 -17.85
CA PRO A 110 1.66 4.63 -19.06
C PRO A 110 2.56 4.10 -20.19
N ALA A 111 3.83 4.51 -20.22
CA ALA A 111 4.79 4.05 -21.23
C ALA A 111 5.11 2.54 -21.11
N TYR A 112 4.99 1.98 -19.90
CA TYR A 112 5.21 0.56 -19.63
C TYR A 112 3.90 -0.22 -19.46
N ASP A 113 2.75 0.45 -19.50
CA ASP A 113 1.47 -0.17 -19.17
C ASP A 113 0.85 -0.90 -20.37
N HIS A 114 0.87 -2.23 -20.30
CA HIS A 114 0.21 -3.06 -21.31
C HIS A 114 -1.31 -3.07 -21.10
N ALA A 115 -2.07 -2.82 -22.16
CA ALA A 115 -3.54 -2.85 -22.16
C ALA A 115 -4.21 -2.01 -21.04
N GLN A 116 -3.52 -0.98 -20.55
CA GLN A 116 -3.98 -0.10 -19.47
C GLN A 116 -4.26 -0.84 -18.14
N ILE A 117 -3.63 -2.00 -17.92
CA ILE A 117 -3.87 -2.84 -16.73
C ILE A 117 -3.60 -2.04 -15.46
N THR A 118 -2.47 -1.34 -15.41
CA THR A 118 -2.04 -0.52 -14.27
C THR A 118 -2.91 0.71 -14.11
N GLY A 119 -3.25 1.38 -15.22
CA GLY A 119 -4.16 2.51 -15.22
C GLY A 119 -5.55 2.15 -14.70
N ILE A 120 -6.08 0.96 -15.06
CA ILE A 120 -7.35 0.44 -14.54
C ILE A 120 -7.24 0.16 -13.04
N ALA A 121 -6.16 -0.46 -12.58
CA ALA A 121 -5.93 -0.71 -11.15
C ALA A 121 -5.89 0.61 -10.36
N ALA A 122 -5.12 1.60 -10.83
CA ALA A 122 -5.04 2.93 -10.22
C ALA A 122 -6.40 3.65 -10.20
N ALA A 123 -7.17 3.59 -11.29
CA ALA A 123 -8.51 4.19 -11.34
C ALA A 123 -9.47 3.57 -10.31
N HIS A 124 -9.42 2.26 -10.11
CA HIS A 124 -10.24 1.60 -9.07
C HIS A 124 -9.78 1.96 -7.66
N LEU A 125 -8.47 2.05 -7.42
CA LEU A 125 -7.93 2.52 -6.13
C LEU A 125 -8.40 3.95 -5.83
N ALA A 126 -8.36 4.85 -6.83
CA ALA A 126 -8.84 6.22 -6.68
C ALA A 126 -10.34 6.25 -6.32
N TYR A 127 -11.15 5.42 -6.98
CA TYR A 127 -12.57 5.30 -6.67
C TYR A 127 -12.82 4.82 -5.22
N GLU A 128 -12.09 3.80 -4.77
CA GLU A 128 -12.22 3.28 -3.40
C GLU A 128 -11.76 4.32 -2.35
N LEU A 129 -10.64 5.00 -2.60
CA LEU A 129 -10.14 6.06 -1.71
C LEU A 129 -11.17 7.20 -1.58
N ILE A 130 -11.73 7.68 -2.69
CA ILE A 130 -12.78 8.71 -2.67
C ILE A 130 -14.00 8.20 -1.91
N THR A 131 -14.39 6.94 -2.11
CA THR A 131 -15.54 6.33 -1.43
C THR A 131 -15.34 6.28 0.09
N VAL A 132 -14.15 5.86 0.54
CA VAL A 132 -13.78 5.84 1.97
C VAL A 132 -13.78 7.25 2.56
N MET A 133 -13.21 8.23 1.86
CA MET A 133 -13.15 9.61 2.33
C MET A 133 -14.54 10.26 2.39
N ALA A 134 -15.42 10.00 1.41
CA ALA A 134 -16.75 10.61 1.33
C ALA A 134 -17.73 10.11 2.39
N ARG A 135 -17.55 8.90 2.92
CA ARG A 135 -18.40 8.35 4.00
C ARG A 135 -18.23 9.08 5.34
N ARG A 136 -17.22 9.95 5.45
CA ARG A 136 -16.93 10.76 6.65
C ARG A 136 -17.47 12.19 6.59
N THR A 137 -18.12 12.57 5.49
CA THR A 137 -18.88 13.83 5.35
C THR A 137 -20.31 13.68 5.86
#